data_AF-A0A2R6CD01-F1
#
_entry.id   AF-A0A2R6CD01-F1
#
_cell.length_a   1.000
_cell.length_b   1.000
_cell.length_c   1.000
_cell.angle_alpha   90.00
_cell.angle_beta   90.00
_cell.angle_gamma   90.00
#
_symmetry.space_group_name_H-M   'P 1'
#
loop_
_entity.id
_entity.type
_entity.pdbx_description
1 polymer ?
#
loop_
_entity_poly.entity_id
_entity_poly.type
_entity_poly.pdbx_seq_one_letter_code
_entity_poly.pdbx_strand_id
1 'polypeptide(L)'
;MLPLYWGVTIAMVYIIARVLKWCASISNQLDALLALFVLAMMASMFGGAVVYFWSPSSTSLLIALLINTVVMITVFLPILSALLKAAASPERTSAPLRSRAWFTGLVISLTLLNEFFMGWTFNLLSGIPKPSFGLLSTPEYFSQIISSYWFVFPMALEMVLTSVMLRSRIRVDIILLVGMQSAIMLFTPTAIPSHAWGFISAFLGSALMNVLFGWVYLDAYLRGGLERGLESYVLRLFLIYALMMGGLYMWSSDGELGVFALSVVLEMVLYFDAVLGRMTSPSGKGSVRWRWVAATFTAASASMIFMGGLIARTGITQSPSPFRGGLVFPQAGLDGITLVVTLAIMGVGLLYSLFAFGLEPYSRLKASLVFPKRLLLPAAIIGFALLPAADLTALDQLGDANPPFHMLEHLVIGIGGLITGVSLSDMANIREGSPLHRLYVWYTEASRGGLAIVVMGAILLALWFSPQLFTLIYYNEVLHGAMHITIFLLGFLGGASFKTLERGLKLFLLVTFSWMAPMMAPFSFILGAYAYGNPAYFVPAMSAAMEVWVAGIFAAPILYVLLRNTVSRHG
;
A
#
# COMPACT_ATOMS: atom_id res chain seq x y z
N MET A 1 -1.98 -16.07 -31.97
CA MET A 1 -3.02 -15.05 -31.68
C MET A 1 -2.73 -14.25 -30.43
N LEU A 2 -2.41 -14.86 -29.28
CA LEU A 2 -2.13 -14.12 -28.03
C LEU A 2 -1.04 -13.01 -28.14
N PRO A 3 0.11 -13.20 -28.82
CA PRO A 3 1.09 -12.13 -28.99
C PRO A 3 0.58 -10.94 -29.83
N LEU A 4 -0.32 -11.20 -30.79
CA LEU A 4 -0.92 -10.17 -31.64
C LEU A 4 -1.85 -9.28 -30.81
N TYR A 5 -2.66 -9.88 -29.92
CA TYR A 5 -3.55 -9.13 -29.03
C TYR A 5 -2.75 -8.21 -28.10
N TRP A 6 -1.68 -8.72 -27.48
CA TRP A 6 -0.77 -7.89 -26.69
C TRP A 6 -0.12 -6.75 -27.50
N GLY A 7 0.24 -6.99 -28.76
CA GLY A 7 0.74 -5.94 -29.66
C GLY A 7 -0.28 -4.82 -29.87
N VAL A 8 -1.56 -5.16 -30.07
CA VAL A 8 -2.66 -4.18 -30.18
C VAL A 8 -2.86 -3.44 -28.86
N THR A 9 -2.87 -4.15 -27.73
CA THR A 9 -3.02 -3.56 -26.40
C THR A 9 -1.92 -2.55 -26.10
N ILE A 10 -0.64 -2.90 -26.33
CA ILE A 10 0.49 -1.98 -26.11
C ILE A 10 0.39 -0.75 -27.02
N ALA A 11 -0.06 -0.91 -28.26
CA ALA A 11 -0.29 0.22 -29.16
C ALA A 11 -1.40 1.14 -28.61
N MET A 12 -2.49 0.58 -28.09
CA MET A 12 -3.57 1.36 -27.47
C MET A 12 -3.12 2.09 -26.22
N VAL A 13 -2.38 1.43 -25.32
CA VAL A 13 -1.75 2.03 -24.14
C VAL A 13 -0.94 3.28 -24.53
N TYR A 14 -0.13 3.18 -25.59
CA TYR A 14 0.64 4.31 -26.10
C TYR A 14 -0.25 5.44 -26.66
N ILE A 15 -1.29 5.10 -27.43
CA ILE A 15 -2.23 6.08 -27.99
C ILE A 15 -3.00 6.80 -26.88
N ILE A 16 -3.53 6.07 -25.90
CA ILE A 16 -4.28 6.63 -24.77
C ILE A 16 -3.37 7.55 -23.95
N ALA A 17 -2.17 7.10 -23.58
CA ALA A 17 -1.20 7.95 -22.86
C ALA A 17 -0.85 9.24 -23.64
N ARG A 18 -0.75 9.16 -24.97
CA ARG A 18 -0.54 10.33 -25.84
C ARG A 18 -1.74 11.28 -25.84
N VAL A 19 -2.95 10.77 -25.92
CA VAL A 19 -4.19 11.57 -25.84
C VAL A 19 -4.31 12.22 -24.47
N LEU A 20 -4.01 11.50 -23.38
CA LEU A 20 -3.99 12.04 -22.02
C LEU A 20 -2.95 13.16 -21.86
N LYS A 21 -1.76 12.99 -22.42
CA LYS A 21 -0.75 14.05 -22.48
C LYS A 21 -1.27 15.29 -23.22
N TRP A 22 -1.97 15.09 -24.34
CA TRP A 22 -2.60 16.18 -25.08
C TRP A 22 -3.66 16.87 -24.22
N CYS A 23 -4.61 16.12 -23.62
CA CYS A 23 -5.63 16.63 -22.71
C CYS A 23 -5.05 17.49 -21.57
N ALA A 24 -3.92 17.10 -21.00
CA ALA A 24 -3.24 17.85 -19.95
C ALA A 24 -2.83 19.27 -20.41
N SER A 25 -2.57 19.47 -21.70
CA SER A 25 -2.11 20.74 -22.29
C SER A 25 -3.22 21.67 -22.81
N ILE A 26 -4.46 21.20 -22.91
CA ILE A 26 -5.55 21.93 -23.56
C ILE A 26 -6.02 23.12 -22.69
N SER A 27 -6.11 24.29 -23.30
CA SER A 27 -6.61 25.53 -22.64
C SER A 27 -7.84 26.13 -23.31
N ASN A 28 -8.17 25.71 -24.53
CA ASN A 28 -9.29 26.23 -25.32
C ASN A 28 -10.40 25.18 -25.48
N GLN A 29 -11.59 25.66 -25.82
CA GLN A 29 -12.79 24.82 -25.92
C GLN A 29 -12.78 23.89 -27.15
N LEU A 30 -12.23 24.34 -28.29
CA LEU A 30 -12.24 23.54 -29.52
C LEU A 30 -11.37 22.29 -29.38
N ASP A 31 -10.14 22.44 -28.88
CA ASP A 31 -9.23 21.32 -28.64
C ASP A 31 -9.82 20.35 -27.61
N ALA A 32 -10.52 20.85 -26.58
CA ALA A 32 -11.20 19.99 -25.62
C ALA A 32 -12.29 19.15 -26.27
N LEU A 33 -13.09 19.73 -27.17
CA LEU A 33 -14.10 18.96 -27.92
C LEU A 33 -13.45 17.92 -28.83
N LEU A 34 -12.34 18.26 -29.49
CA LEU A 34 -11.58 17.31 -30.32
C LEU A 34 -11.01 16.15 -29.49
N ALA A 35 -10.44 16.43 -28.33
CA ALA A 35 -9.91 15.40 -27.45
C ALA A 35 -11.01 14.48 -26.90
N LEU A 36 -12.16 15.04 -26.48
CA LEU A 36 -13.31 14.25 -26.05
C LEU A 36 -13.87 13.40 -27.19
N PHE A 37 -13.87 13.91 -28.42
CA PHE A 37 -14.27 13.15 -29.60
C PHE A 37 -13.35 11.95 -29.87
N VAL A 38 -12.03 12.14 -29.81
CA VAL A 38 -11.08 11.03 -29.96
C VAL A 38 -11.30 9.97 -28.88
N LEU A 39 -11.40 10.37 -27.61
CA LEU A 39 -11.63 9.42 -26.51
C LEU A 39 -12.97 8.69 -26.62
N ALA A 40 -14.04 9.38 -27.03
CA ALA A 40 -15.36 8.77 -27.21
C ALA A 40 -15.40 7.82 -28.41
N MET A 41 -14.69 8.15 -29.50
CA MET A 41 -14.55 7.27 -30.65
C MET A 41 -13.81 5.98 -30.28
N MET A 42 -12.71 6.08 -29.54
CA MET A 42 -11.98 4.90 -29.08
C MET A 42 -12.89 4.02 -28.19
N ALA A 43 -13.68 4.65 -27.30
CA ALA A 43 -14.54 3.92 -26.39
C ALA A 43 -15.67 3.23 -27.14
N SER A 44 -16.28 3.90 -28.13
CA SER A 44 -17.33 3.30 -28.95
C SER A 44 -16.80 2.14 -29.79
N MET A 45 -15.61 2.27 -30.39
CA MET A 45 -14.99 1.20 -31.18
C MET A 45 -14.89 -0.12 -30.39
N PHE A 46 -14.42 -0.07 -29.15
CA PHE A 46 -14.40 -1.25 -28.27
C PHE A 46 -15.79 -1.62 -27.75
N GLY A 47 -16.67 -0.65 -27.46
CA GLY A 47 -18.06 -0.93 -27.09
C GLY A 47 -18.83 -1.70 -28.17
N GLY A 48 -18.65 -1.33 -29.45
CA GLY A 48 -19.17 -2.07 -30.59
C GLY A 48 -18.53 -3.46 -30.74
N ALA A 49 -17.22 -3.57 -30.49
CA ALA A 49 -16.52 -4.86 -30.49
C ALA A 49 -17.09 -5.81 -29.42
N VAL A 50 -17.38 -5.32 -28.21
CA VAL A 50 -18.07 -6.08 -27.16
C VAL A 50 -19.39 -6.64 -27.68
N VAL A 51 -20.23 -5.82 -28.31
CA VAL A 51 -21.53 -6.27 -28.85
C VAL A 51 -21.37 -7.37 -29.88
N TYR A 52 -20.39 -7.25 -30.78
CA TYR A 52 -20.10 -8.27 -31.79
C TYR A 52 -19.60 -9.59 -31.15
N PHE A 53 -18.59 -9.54 -30.28
CA PHE A 53 -18.02 -10.74 -29.67
C PHE A 53 -18.94 -11.39 -28.62
N TRP A 54 -19.90 -10.64 -28.08
CA TRP A 54 -20.92 -11.18 -27.20
C TRP A 54 -21.83 -12.19 -27.93
N SER A 55 -22.19 -11.95 -29.20
CA SER A 55 -22.98 -12.89 -30.00
C SER A 55 -22.62 -12.80 -31.49
N PRO A 56 -21.51 -13.44 -31.91
CA PRO A 56 -20.96 -13.28 -33.26
C PRO A 56 -21.97 -13.64 -34.34
N SER A 57 -22.45 -12.63 -35.06
CA SER A 57 -23.45 -12.76 -36.13
C SER A 57 -23.44 -11.53 -37.04
N SER A 58 -23.97 -11.63 -38.25
CA SER A 58 -24.13 -10.47 -39.15
C SER A 58 -24.98 -9.36 -38.51
N THR A 59 -25.98 -9.73 -37.72
CA THR A 59 -26.82 -8.79 -36.96
C THR A 59 -26.01 -8.04 -35.90
N SER A 60 -25.21 -8.73 -35.08
CA SER A 60 -24.37 -8.09 -34.08
C SER A 60 -23.30 -7.17 -34.69
N LEU A 61 -22.77 -7.54 -35.88
CA LEU A 61 -21.83 -6.70 -36.62
C LEU A 61 -22.50 -5.41 -37.10
N LEU A 62 -23.73 -5.51 -37.64
CA LEU A 62 -24.51 -4.34 -38.04
C LEU A 62 -24.81 -3.44 -36.84
N ILE A 63 -25.21 -4.01 -35.69
CA ILE A 63 -25.45 -3.24 -34.46
C ILE A 63 -24.17 -2.53 -34.01
N ALA A 64 -23.02 -3.22 -34.02
CA ALA A 64 -21.73 -2.62 -33.67
C ALA A 64 -21.36 -1.44 -34.59
N LEU A 65 -21.56 -1.59 -35.90
CA LEU A 65 -21.35 -0.52 -36.88
C LEU A 65 -22.28 0.68 -36.62
N LEU A 66 -23.56 0.41 -36.32
CA LEU A 66 -24.53 1.46 -36.01
C LEU A 66 -24.18 2.21 -34.73
N ILE A 67 -23.81 1.51 -33.66
CA ILE A 67 -23.35 2.13 -32.39
C ILE A 67 -22.18 3.07 -32.66
N ASN A 68 -21.16 2.59 -33.38
CA ASN A 68 -19.98 3.40 -33.69
C ASN A 68 -20.36 4.64 -34.51
N THR A 69 -21.20 4.48 -35.53
CA THR A 69 -21.65 5.58 -36.39
C THR A 69 -22.45 6.62 -35.62
N VAL A 70 -23.42 6.19 -34.80
CA VAL A 70 -24.26 7.07 -33.99
C VAL A 70 -23.42 7.85 -32.98
N VAL A 71 -22.48 7.20 -32.29
CA VAL A 71 -21.59 7.90 -31.34
C VAL A 71 -20.71 8.91 -32.07
N MET A 72 -20.11 8.54 -33.20
CA MET A 72 -19.30 9.47 -34.00
C MET A 72 -20.10 10.69 -34.43
N ILE A 73 -21.31 10.53 -34.98
CA ILE A 73 -22.17 11.65 -35.38
C ILE A 73 -22.50 12.51 -34.17
N THR A 74 -22.97 11.91 -33.07
CA THR A 74 -23.45 12.63 -31.88
C THR A 74 -22.35 13.47 -31.24
N VAL A 75 -21.13 12.90 -31.09
CA VAL A 75 -20.00 13.60 -30.48
C VAL A 75 -19.35 14.60 -31.46
N PHE A 76 -19.54 14.43 -32.78
CA PHE A 76 -19.09 15.39 -33.79
C PHE A 76 -19.95 16.67 -33.85
N LEU A 77 -21.26 16.58 -33.56
CA LEU A 77 -22.16 17.74 -33.62
C LEU A 77 -21.68 18.96 -32.79
N PRO A 78 -21.20 18.81 -31.53
CA PRO A 78 -20.57 19.90 -30.79
C PRO A 78 -19.35 20.51 -31.49
N ILE A 79 -18.50 19.69 -32.11
CA ILE A 79 -17.33 20.17 -32.86
C ILE A 79 -17.77 20.99 -34.07
N LEU A 80 -18.72 20.46 -34.85
CA LEU A 80 -19.27 21.17 -36.01
C LEU A 80 -19.87 22.52 -35.59
N SER A 81 -20.65 22.55 -34.51
CA SER A 81 -21.19 23.80 -33.96
C SER A 81 -20.10 24.79 -33.56
N ALA A 82 -19.01 24.30 -32.94
CA ALA A 82 -17.88 25.14 -32.56
C ALA A 82 -17.13 25.69 -33.78
N LEU A 83 -16.90 24.86 -34.82
CA LEU A 83 -16.26 25.28 -36.06
C LEU A 83 -17.09 26.30 -36.85
N LEU A 84 -18.41 26.12 -36.93
CA LEU A 84 -19.31 27.08 -37.58
C LEU A 84 -19.31 28.43 -36.85
N LYS A 85 -19.31 28.42 -35.52
CA LYS A 85 -19.21 29.64 -34.71
C LYS A 85 -17.86 30.35 -34.86
N ALA A 86 -16.78 29.57 -34.98
CA ALA A 86 -15.44 30.07 -35.26
C ALA A 86 -15.33 30.71 -36.65
N ALA A 87 -15.94 30.09 -37.67
CA ALA A 87 -15.98 30.63 -39.03
C ALA A 87 -16.78 31.95 -39.11
N ALA A 88 -17.84 32.08 -38.30
CA ALA A 88 -18.64 33.30 -38.23
C ALA A 88 -17.98 34.44 -37.41
N SER A 89 -17.06 34.12 -36.50
CA SER A 89 -16.33 35.09 -35.68
C SER A 89 -14.96 34.52 -35.28
N PRO A 90 -13.87 34.93 -35.97
CA PRO A 90 -12.54 34.33 -35.80
C PRO A 90 -11.98 34.45 -34.38
N GLU A 91 -12.34 35.50 -33.63
CA GLU A 91 -11.93 35.75 -32.25
C GLU A 91 -12.46 34.70 -31.25
N ARG A 92 -13.45 33.88 -31.64
CA ARG A 92 -14.04 32.84 -30.78
C ARG A 92 -13.32 31.49 -30.84
N THR A 93 -12.34 31.31 -31.73
CA THR A 93 -11.53 30.07 -31.80
C THR A 93 -10.69 29.84 -30.55
N SER A 94 -10.28 30.92 -29.88
CA SER A 94 -9.48 30.90 -28.65
C SER A 94 -10.31 30.99 -27.37
N ALA A 95 -11.61 30.67 -27.43
CA ALA A 95 -12.47 30.72 -26.24
C ALA A 95 -11.90 29.82 -25.12
N PRO A 96 -11.70 30.37 -23.91
CA PRO A 96 -11.13 29.60 -22.81
C PRO A 96 -12.08 28.47 -22.39
N LEU A 97 -11.52 27.42 -21.79
CA LEU A 97 -12.31 26.33 -21.24
C LEU A 97 -13.34 26.84 -20.22
N ARG A 98 -14.61 26.48 -20.44
CA ARG A 98 -15.72 26.83 -19.52
C ARG A 98 -15.51 26.29 -18.10
N SER A 99 -14.99 25.07 -17.97
CA SER A 99 -14.64 24.46 -16.69
C SER A 99 -13.59 23.38 -16.90
N ARG A 100 -12.39 23.60 -16.33
CA ARG A 100 -11.29 22.64 -16.37
C ARG A 100 -11.66 21.37 -15.59
N ALA A 101 -12.30 21.50 -14.43
CA ALA A 101 -12.70 20.35 -13.61
C ALA A 101 -13.72 19.45 -14.32
N TRP A 102 -14.70 20.04 -15.00
CA TRP A 102 -15.68 19.28 -15.79
C TRP A 102 -15.01 18.55 -16.95
N PHE A 103 -14.13 19.24 -17.69
CA PHE A 103 -13.35 18.64 -18.77
C PHE A 103 -12.50 17.47 -18.28
N THR A 104 -11.74 17.65 -17.20
CA THR A 104 -10.94 16.59 -16.60
C THR A 104 -11.81 15.40 -16.17
N GLY A 105 -12.98 15.64 -15.53
CA GLY A 105 -13.91 14.58 -15.16
C GLY A 105 -14.42 13.76 -16.35
N LEU A 106 -14.72 14.41 -17.47
CA LEU A 106 -15.11 13.72 -18.71
C LEU A 106 -13.96 12.92 -19.32
N VAL A 107 -12.75 13.47 -19.35
CA VAL A 107 -11.55 12.76 -19.83
C VAL A 107 -11.31 11.49 -19.01
N ILE A 108 -11.35 11.58 -17.68
CA ILE A 108 -11.21 10.42 -16.78
C ILE A 108 -12.29 9.40 -17.07
N SER A 109 -13.56 9.82 -17.15
CA SER A 109 -14.69 8.92 -17.37
C SER A 109 -14.57 8.17 -18.71
N LEU A 110 -14.20 8.86 -19.78
CA LEU A 110 -14.01 8.23 -21.10
C LEU A 110 -12.79 7.33 -21.14
N THR A 111 -11.72 7.65 -20.42
CA THR A 111 -10.52 6.80 -20.33
C THR A 111 -10.85 5.50 -19.60
N LEU A 112 -11.56 5.56 -18.47
CA LEU A 112 -12.02 4.37 -17.76
C LEU A 112 -12.98 3.52 -18.60
N LEU A 113 -13.84 4.16 -19.38
CA LEU A 113 -14.75 3.45 -20.29
C LEU A 113 -14.00 2.76 -21.43
N ASN A 114 -12.94 3.39 -21.95
CA ASN A 114 -12.03 2.76 -22.92
C ASN A 114 -11.39 1.50 -22.34
N GLU A 115 -10.77 1.60 -21.16
CA GLU A 115 -10.13 0.46 -20.49
C GLU A 115 -11.14 -0.65 -20.19
N PHE A 116 -12.32 -0.28 -19.71
CA PHE A 116 -13.37 -1.25 -19.41
C PHE A 116 -13.83 -2.00 -20.65
N PHE A 117 -14.13 -1.31 -21.76
CA PHE A 117 -14.56 -1.98 -23.00
C PHE A 117 -13.43 -2.74 -23.68
N MET A 118 -12.20 -2.24 -23.62
CA MET A 118 -11.03 -2.95 -24.12
C MET A 118 -10.80 -4.24 -23.33
N GLY A 119 -10.79 -4.16 -22.00
CA GLY A 119 -10.71 -5.32 -21.10
C GLY A 119 -11.83 -6.31 -21.38
N TRP A 120 -13.09 -5.85 -21.49
CA TRP A 120 -14.22 -6.72 -21.81
C TRP A 120 -14.06 -7.40 -23.18
N THR A 121 -13.67 -6.66 -24.21
CA THR A 121 -13.44 -7.19 -25.56
C THR A 121 -12.39 -8.31 -25.55
N PHE A 122 -11.25 -8.10 -24.89
CA PHE A 122 -10.18 -9.10 -24.85
C PHE A 122 -10.52 -10.31 -23.99
N ASN A 123 -11.30 -10.13 -22.92
CA ASN A 123 -11.81 -11.25 -22.14
C ASN A 123 -12.76 -12.14 -22.97
N LEU A 124 -13.65 -11.53 -23.77
CA LEU A 124 -14.52 -12.27 -24.70
C LEU A 124 -13.71 -12.98 -25.79
N LEU A 125 -12.70 -12.33 -26.35
CA LEU A 125 -11.80 -12.92 -27.35
C LEU A 125 -10.98 -14.10 -26.79
N SER A 126 -10.65 -14.05 -25.50
CA SER A 126 -9.88 -15.08 -24.81
C SER A 126 -10.74 -16.28 -24.39
N GLY A 127 -12.05 -16.26 -24.67
CA GLY A 127 -12.97 -17.37 -24.41
C GLY A 127 -13.40 -17.51 -22.95
N ILE A 128 -13.36 -16.43 -22.16
CA ILE A 128 -13.91 -16.46 -20.80
C ILE A 128 -15.42 -16.74 -20.86
N PRO A 129 -15.95 -17.68 -20.04
CA PRO A 129 -17.36 -18.04 -20.08
C PRO A 129 -18.28 -16.84 -19.87
N LYS A 130 -19.25 -16.70 -20.77
CA LYS A 130 -20.32 -15.70 -20.64
C LYS A 130 -21.28 -16.16 -19.53
N PRO A 131 -21.81 -15.24 -18.70
CA PRO A 131 -22.85 -15.61 -17.75
C PRO A 131 -24.05 -16.21 -18.48
N SER A 132 -24.58 -17.30 -17.92
CA SER A 132 -25.70 -18.07 -18.48
C SER A 132 -27.05 -17.34 -18.36
N PHE A 133 -27.15 -16.34 -17.48
CA PHE A 133 -28.29 -15.45 -17.33
C PHE A 133 -27.94 -14.06 -17.88
N GLY A 134 -28.93 -13.38 -18.46
CA GLY A 134 -28.73 -12.16 -19.28
C GLY A 134 -27.98 -11.00 -18.60
N LEU A 135 -27.91 -9.88 -19.33
CA LEU A 135 -27.17 -8.63 -19.01
C LEU A 135 -27.53 -7.95 -17.66
N LEU A 136 -28.34 -8.58 -16.80
CA LEU A 136 -28.73 -8.12 -15.46
C LEU A 136 -28.04 -8.91 -14.32
N SER A 137 -27.27 -9.96 -14.63
CA SER A 137 -26.35 -10.65 -13.68
C SER A 137 -24.95 -9.99 -13.66
N THR A 138 -24.93 -8.66 -13.83
CA THR A 138 -23.81 -7.86 -14.33
C THR A 138 -22.73 -7.41 -13.35
N PRO A 139 -22.99 -7.14 -12.06
CA PRO A 139 -21.97 -6.60 -11.16
C PRO A 139 -20.77 -7.54 -10.98
N GLU A 140 -21.03 -8.84 -10.79
CA GLU A 140 -20.00 -9.84 -10.58
C GLU A 140 -19.15 -10.03 -11.85
N TYR A 141 -19.80 -10.09 -13.02
CA TYR A 141 -19.10 -10.22 -14.30
C TYR A 141 -18.26 -8.98 -14.64
N PHE A 142 -18.74 -7.77 -14.34
CA PHE A 142 -17.95 -6.55 -14.48
C PHE A 142 -16.77 -6.51 -13.52
N SER A 143 -16.96 -7.02 -12.30
CA SER A 143 -15.88 -7.14 -11.33
C SER A 143 -14.80 -8.11 -11.82
N GLN A 144 -15.18 -9.19 -12.51
CA GLN A 144 -14.23 -10.11 -13.17
C GLN A 144 -13.44 -9.42 -14.30
N ILE A 145 -14.09 -8.60 -15.13
CA ILE A 145 -13.41 -7.85 -16.19
C ILE A 145 -12.37 -6.91 -15.60
N ILE A 146 -12.76 -6.10 -14.61
CA ILE A 146 -11.88 -5.13 -13.94
C ILE A 146 -10.71 -5.83 -13.23
N SER A 147 -10.93 -7.03 -12.73
CA SER A 147 -9.91 -7.81 -12.02
C SER A 147 -9.03 -8.66 -12.94
N SER A 148 -9.28 -8.66 -14.25
CA SER A 148 -8.55 -9.49 -15.21
C SER A 148 -7.21 -8.88 -15.63
N TYR A 149 -6.26 -9.72 -16.07
CA TYR A 149 -4.99 -9.25 -16.64
C TYR A 149 -5.16 -8.33 -17.86
N TRP A 150 -6.25 -8.48 -18.63
CA TRP A 150 -6.55 -7.62 -19.78
C TRP A 150 -6.98 -6.21 -19.41
N PHE A 151 -7.30 -5.96 -18.14
CA PHE A 151 -7.64 -4.65 -17.63
C PHE A 151 -6.52 -4.11 -16.73
N VAL A 152 -6.03 -4.92 -15.79
CA VAL A 152 -5.02 -4.51 -14.81
C VAL A 152 -3.70 -4.10 -15.49
N PHE A 153 -3.14 -4.95 -16.36
CA PHE A 153 -1.81 -4.68 -16.92
C PHE A 153 -1.79 -3.52 -17.92
N PRO A 154 -2.73 -3.41 -18.87
CA PRO A 154 -2.76 -2.27 -19.78
C PRO A 154 -2.91 -0.96 -19.00
N MET A 155 -3.84 -0.92 -18.04
CA MET A 155 -4.05 0.28 -17.25
C MET A 155 -2.84 0.64 -16.38
N ALA A 156 -2.19 -0.32 -15.71
CA ALA A 156 -0.96 -0.04 -14.96
C ALA A 156 0.14 0.53 -15.88
N LEU A 157 0.27 0.00 -17.11
CA LEU A 157 1.20 0.52 -18.12
C LEU A 157 0.81 1.93 -18.60
N GLU A 158 -0.48 2.22 -18.77
CA GLU A 158 -0.97 3.56 -19.12
C GLU A 158 -0.65 4.58 -18.04
N MET A 159 -0.82 4.21 -16.78
CA MET A 159 -0.45 5.07 -15.64
C MET A 159 1.06 5.35 -15.67
N VAL A 160 1.90 4.32 -15.77
CA VAL A 160 3.36 4.51 -15.84
C VAL A 160 3.74 5.40 -17.03
N LEU A 161 3.23 5.10 -18.22
CA LEU A 161 3.58 5.81 -19.44
C LEU A 161 3.10 7.28 -19.41
N THR A 162 1.88 7.52 -18.91
CA THR A 162 1.32 8.86 -18.75
C THR A 162 2.14 9.67 -17.75
N SER A 163 2.53 9.08 -16.62
CA SER A 163 3.42 9.71 -15.63
C SER A 163 4.77 10.10 -16.24
N VAL A 164 5.39 9.19 -17.01
CA VAL A 164 6.66 9.45 -17.70
C VAL A 164 6.50 10.57 -18.75
N MET A 165 5.41 10.57 -19.50
CA MET A 165 5.12 11.58 -20.53
C MET A 165 4.84 12.97 -19.97
N LEU A 166 4.31 13.05 -18.74
CA LEU A 166 4.00 14.29 -18.03
C LEU A 166 5.06 14.69 -17.02
N ARG A 167 6.21 14.00 -16.98
CA ARG A 167 7.29 14.24 -16.01
C ARG A 167 7.82 15.68 -15.96
N SER A 168 7.72 16.43 -17.05
CA SER A 168 8.17 17.82 -17.12
C SER A 168 7.17 18.82 -16.52
N ARG A 169 5.93 18.38 -16.26
CA ARG A 169 4.82 19.21 -15.74
C ARG A 169 4.49 18.91 -14.29
N ILE A 170 5.00 17.80 -13.76
CA ILE A 170 4.70 17.30 -12.43
C ILE A 170 6.01 17.26 -11.65
N ARG A 171 5.96 17.55 -10.35
CA ARG A 171 7.15 17.48 -9.50
C ARG A 171 7.63 16.05 -9.33
N VAL A 172 8.93 15.88 -9.14
CA VAL A 172 9.59 14.57 -9.02
C VAL A 172 9.01 13.73 -7.88
N ASP A 173 8.72 14.35 -6.72
CA ASP A 173 8.12 13.66 -5.58
C ASP A 173 6.72 13.12 -5.90
N ILE A 174 5.92 13.88 -6.65
CA ILE A 174 4.59 13.42 -7.08
C ILE A 174 4.71 12.31 -8.12
N ILE A 175 5.68 12.39 -9.03
CA ILE A 175 5.97 11.32 -10.01
C ILE A 175 6.32 10.01 -9.31
N LEU A 176 7.14 10.06 -8.25
CA LEU A 176 7.47 8.88 -7.46
C LEU A 176 6.24 8.29 -6.76
N LEU A 177 5.36 9.14 -6.23
CA LEU A 177 4.13 8.74 -5.58
C LEU A 177 3.16 8.03 -6.53
N VAL A 178 2.88 8.64 -7.69
CA VAL A 178 2.00 8.05 -8.70
C VAL A 178 2.65 6.85 -9.41
N GLY A 179 3.98 6.82 -9.48
CA GLY A 179 4.75 5.68 -9.97
C GLY A 179 4.62 4.47 -9.06
N MET A 180 4.72 4.66 -7.73
CA MET A 180 4.44 3.60 -6.75
C MET A 180 2.98 3.13 -6.80
N GLN A 181 2.03 4.05 -6.97
CA GLN A 181 0.63 3.70 -7.19
C GLN A 181 0.46 2.77 -8.41
N SER A 182 1.07 3.14 -9.55
CA SER A 182 1.02 2.31 -10.76
C SER A 182 1.69 0.94 -10.58
N ALA A 183 2.78 0.87 -9.80
CA ALA A 183 3.46 -0.39 -9.50
C ALA A 183 2.62 -1.29 -8.57
N ILE A 184 1.93 -0.71 -7.58
CA ILE A 184 1.00 -1.45 -6.71
C ILE A 184 -0.13 -2.05 -7.54
N MET A 185 -0.71 -1.27 -8.47
CA MET A 185 -1.72 -1.77 -9.40
C MET A 185 -1.20 -2.95 -10.26
N LEU A 186 0.04 -2.88 -10.75
CA LEU A 186 0.66 -3.97 -11.52
C LEU A 186 0.73 -5.29 -10.72
N PHE A 187 0.92 -5.21 -9.40
CA PHE A 187 0.98 -6.36 -8.50
C PHE A 187 -0.39 -6.76 -7.93
N THR A 188 -1.44 -6.61 -8.73
CA THR A 188 -2.78 -7.11 -8.39
C THR A 188 -2.85 -8.65 -8.44
N PRO A 189 -3.19 -9.34 -7.33
CA PRO A 189 -3.29 -10.81 -7.28
C PRO A 189 -4.33 -11.45 -8.18
N THR A 190 -5.42 -10.74 -8.46
CA THR A 190 -6.54 -11.27 -9.26
C THR A 190 -6.25 -11.28 -10.76
N ALA A 191 -5.22 -10.56 -11.22
CA ALA A 191 -4.94 -10.36 -12.64
C ALA A 191 -4.69 -11.69 -13.37
N ILE A 192 -3.87 -12.57 -12.78
CA ILE A 192 -3.57 -13.89 -13.33
C ILE A 192 -4.14 -14.94 -12.38
N PRO A 193 -4.98 -15.89 -12.86
CA PRO A 193 -5.53 -16.98 -12.05
C PRO A 193 -4.46 -18.06 -11.81
N SER A 194 -3.35 -17.69 -11.18
CA SER A 194 -2.24 -18.56 -10.84
C SER A 194 -1.92 -18.37 -9.36
N HIS A 195 -1.78 -19.48 -8.64
CA HIS A 195 -1.37 -19.45 -7.23
C HIS A 195 -0.03 -18.74 -7.02
N ALA A 196 0.96 -19.04 -7.88
CA ALA A 196 2.28 -18.43 -7.80
C ALA A 196 2.22 -16.92 -8.03
N TRP A 197 1.40 -16.47 -9.00
CA TRP A 197 1.19 -15.04 -9.23
C TRP A 197 0.51 -14.40 -8.03
N GLY A 198 -0.63 -14.96 -7.58
CA GLY A 198 -1.39 -14.42 -6.46
C GLY A 198 -0.55 -14.23 -5.20
N PHE A 199 0.32 -15.18 -4.88
CA PHE A 199 1.27 -15.06 -3.77
C PHE A 199 2.35 -13.99 -4.02
N ILE A 200 3.06 -14.04 -5.15
CA ILE A 200 4.16 -13.10 -5.45
C ILE A 200 3.65 -11.66 -5.51
N SER A 201 2.50 -11.43 -6.14
CA SER A 201 1.92 -10.10 -6.28
C SER A 201 1.33 -9.60 -4.96
N ALA A 202 0.67 -10.48 -4.18
CA ALA A 202 0.21 -10.15 -2.83
C ALA A 202 1.38 -9.87 -1.88
N PHE A 203 2.57 -10.42 -2.13
CA PHE A 203 3.79 -10.08 -1.39
C PHE A 203 4.41 -8.76 -1.87
N LEU A 204 4.65 -8.60 -3.17
CA LEU A 204 5.35 -7.42 -3.72
C LEU A 204 4.52 -6.14 -3.64
N GLY A 205 3.22 -6.19 -3.99
CA GLY A 205 2.35 -5.01 -3.91
C GLY A 205 2.20 -4.50 -2.48
N SER A 206 2.13 -5.46 -1.55
CA SER A 206 2.08 -5.30 -0.11
C SER A 206 3.37 -4.69 0.46
N ALA A 207 4.54 -5.19 0.07
CA ALA A 207 5.83 -4.56 0.40
C ALA A 207 5.93 -3.12 -0.11
N LEU A 208 5.52 -2.86 -1.37
CA LEU A 208 5.49 -1.52 -1.94
C LEU A 208 4.54 -0.57 -1.19
N MET A 209 3.36 -1.05 -0.80
CA MET A 209 2.41 -0.27 0.01
C MET A 209 3.00 0.12 1.37
N ASN A 210 3.66 -0.82 2.07
CA ASN A 210 4.31 -0.56 3.35
C ASN A 210 5.42 0.50 3.22
N VAL A 211 6.27 0.37 2.20
CA VAL A 211 7.31 1.35 1.87
C VAL A 211 6.72 2.72 1.55
N LEU A 212 5.67 2.77 0.74
CA LEU A 212 4.95 3.99 0.38
C LEU A 212 4.37 4.69 1.61
N PHE A 213 3.75 3.95 2.52
CA PHE A 213 3.18 4.53 3.74
C PHE A 213 4.26 5.17 4.62
N GLY A 214 5.36 4.47 4.86
CA GLY A 214 6.49 5.01 5.62
C GLY A 214 7.11 6.24 4.94
N TRP A 215 7.27 6.19 3.62
CA TRP A 215 7.84 7.28 2.83
C TRP A 215 7.04 8.58 2.96
N VAL A 216 5.71 8.50 2.87
CA VAL A 216 4.84 9.67 2.96
C VAL A 216 4.90 10.32 4.34
N TYR A 217 4.96 9.53 5.42
CA TYR A 217 5.14 10.04 6.77
C TYR A 217 6.48 10.75 6.93
N LEU A 218 7.55 10.18 6.38
CA LEU A 218 8.87 10.76 6.45
C LEU A 218 8.99 12.05 5.63
N ASP A 219 8.44 12.08 4.41
CA ASP A 219 8.42 13.27 3.56
C ASP A 219 7.63 14.41 4.21
N ALA A 220 6.43 14.11 4.74
CA ALA A 220 5.61 15.07 5.47
C ALA A 220 6.35 15.66 6.69
N TYR A 221 7.12 14.82 7.39
CA TYR A 221 7.91 15.23 8.55
C TYR A 221 9.08 16.13 8.15
N LEU A 222 9.89 15.72 7.17
CA LEU A 222 11.08 16.45 6.73
C LEU A 222 10.74 17.81 6.13
N ARG A 223 9.59 17.92 5.46
CA ARG A 223 9.11 19.19 4.87
C ARG A 223 8.34 20.08 5.85
N GLY A 224 8.04 19.58 7.05
CA GLY A 224 7.24 20.28 8.05
C GLY A 224 5.77 20.50 7.65
N GLY A 225 5.24 19.67 6.75
CA GLY A 225 3.96 19.93 6.09
C GLY A 225 3.81 19.19 4.76
N LEU A 226 2.56 18.94 4.37
CA LEU A 226 2.22 18.58 3.00
C LEU A 226 1.44 19.73 2.38
N GLU A 227 1.58 19.90 1.07
CA GLU A 227 0.69 20.78 0.32
C GLU A 227 -0.76 20.28 0.43
N ARG A 228 -1.74 21.19 0.53
CA ARG A 228 -3.14 20.81 0.77
C ARG A 228 -3.69 19.82 -0.27
N GLY A 229 -3.28 19.98 -1.53
CA GLY A 229 -3.65 19.05 -2.60
C GLY A 229 -3.07 17.66 -2.38
N LEU A 230 -1.82 17.58 -1.96
CA LEU A 230 -1.11 16.33 -1.66
C LEU A 230 -1.67 15.66 -0.39
N GLU A 231 -1.98 16.43 0.65
CA GLU A 231 -2.61 15.96 1.89
C GLU A 231 -3.92 15.21 1.60
N SER A 232 -4.83 15.83 0.84
CA SER A 232 -6.11 15.22 0.47
C SER A 232 -5.94 14.01 -0.44
N TYR A 233 -4.96 14.03 -1.35
CA TYR A 233 -4.72 12.90 -2.23
C TYR A 233 -4.20 11.69 -1.46
N VAL A 234 -3.19 11.88 -0.59
CA VAL A 234 -2.61 10.79 0.21
C VAL A 234 -3.70 10.15 1.08
N LEU A 235 -4.54 10.96 1.72
CA LEU A 235 -5.63 10.45 2.54
C LEU A 235 -6.57 9.56 1.72
N ARG A 236 -6.98 10.00 0.53
CA ARG A 236 -7.83 9.20 -0.37
C ARG A 236 -7.12 7.95 -0.83
N LEU A 237 -5.83 8.03 -1.15
CA LEU A 237 -5.03 6.89 -1.59
C LEU A 237 -4.98 5.80 -0.51
N PHE A 238 -4.71 6.19 0.74
CA PHE A 238 -4.65 5.22 1.86
C PHE A 238 -6.02 4.59 2.14
N LEU A 239 -7.11 5.36 2.03
CA LEU A 239 -8.46 4.81 2.16
C LEU A 239 -8.79 3.83 1.03
N ILE A 240 -8.42 4.16 -0.21
CA ILE A 240 -8.59 3.27 -1.36
C ILE A 240 -7.80 1.99 -1.16
N TYR A 241 -6.56 2.06 -0.68
CA TYR A 241 -5.76 0.88 -0.39
C TYR A 241 -6.29 0.04 0.76
N ALA A 242 -6.88 0.64 1.80
CA ALA A 242 -7.58 -0.11 2.83
C ALA A 242 -8.76 -0.89 2.24
N LEU A 243 -9.54 -0.25 1.36
CA LEU A 243 -10.64 -0.89 0.62
C LEU A 243 -10.12 -1.97 -0.33
N MET A 244 -8.99 -1.74 -1.00
CA MET A 244 -8.38 -2.67 -1.94
C MET A 244 -7.90 -3.94 -1.25
N MET A 245 -7.18 -3.80 -0.14
CA MET A 245 -6.75 -4.96 0.65
C MET A 245 -7.94 -5.69 1.27
N GLY A 246 -8.94 -4.97 1.77
CA GLY A 246 -10.19 -5.57 2.24
C GLY A 246 -10.92 -6.32 1.13
N GLY A 247 -11.00 -5.76 -0.07
CA GLY A 247 -11.60 -6.41 -1.24
C GLY A 247 -10.82 -7.63 -1.72
N LEU A 248 -9.48 -7.59 -1.71
CA LEU A 248 -8.65 -8.76 -2.02
C LEU A 248 -8.81 -9.87 -0.97
N TYR A 249 -8.95 -9.48 0.30
CA TYR A 249 -9.26 -10.42 1.37
C TYR A 249 -10.64 -11.08 1.15
N MET A 250 -11.68 -10.29 0.86
CA MET A 250 -13.03 -10.77 0.54
C MET A 250 -13.07 -11.68 -0.69
N TRP A 251 -12.32 -11.32 -1.74
CA TRP A 251 -12.17 -12.16 -2.92
C TRP A 251 -11.52 -13.49 -2.57
N SER A 252 -10.43 -13.44 -1.80
CA SER A 252 -9.77 -14.65 -1.35
C SER A 252 -10.74 -15.48 -0.51
N SER A 253 -11.53 -14.86 0.38
CA SER A 253 -12.49 -15.48 1.31
C SER A 253 -13.68 -16.15 0.65
N ASP A 254 -14.45 -15.35 -0.04
CA ASP A 254 -15.82 -15.67 -0.45
C ASP A 254 -15.95 -15.68 -1.98
N GLY A 255 -14.87 -15.37 -2.71
CA GLY A 255 -14.87 -15.21 -4.17
C GLY A 255 -15.45 -13.86 -4.63
N GLU A 256 -15.77 -12.96 -3.70
CA GLU A 256 -16.39 -11.67 -4.01
C GLU A 256 -15.38 -10.63 -4.51
N LEU A 257 -15.49 -10.25 -5.79
CA LEU A 257 -14.59 -9.27 -6.42
C LEU A 257 -15.09 -7.82 -6.36
N GLY A 258 -16.33 -7.57 -5.92
CA GLY A 258 -16.98 -6.27 -6.07
C GLY A 258 -16.26 -5.11 -5.39
N VAL A 259 -15.87 -5.29 -4.12
CA VAL A 259 -15.15 -4.28 -3.34
C VAL A 259 -13.76 -4.02 -3.94
N PHE A 260 -13.08 -5.08 -4.36
CA PHE A 260 -11.77 -4.97 -5.02
C PHE A 260 -11.87 -4.21 -6.35
N ALA A 261 -12.80 -4.60 -7.23
CA ALA A 261 -13.01 -3.94 -8.51
C ALA A 261 -13.36 -2.44 -8.35
N LEU A 262 -14.21 -2.10 -7.37
CA LEU A 262 -14.51 -0.71 -7.04
C LEU A 262 -13.25 0.05 -6.59
N SER A 263 -12.43 -0.55 -5.72
CA SER A 263 -11.20 0.08 -5.24
C SER A 263 -10.21 0.37 -6.38
N VAL A 264 -10.08 -0.55 -7.34
CA VAL A 264 -9.24 -0.42 -8.54
C VAL A 264 -9.74 0.74 -9.41
N VAL A 265 -11.05 0.88 -9.62
CA VAL A 265 -11.62 2.03 -10.36
C VAL A 265 -11.37 3.35 -9.61
N LEU A 266 -11.58 3.38 -8.29
CA LEU A 266 -11.32 4.56 -7.47
C LEU A 266 -9.85 4.98 -7.48
N GLU A 267 -8.94 4.01 -7.46
CA GLU A 267 -7.50 4.22 -7.58
C GLU A 267 -7.16 4.96 -8.88
N MET A 268 -7.72 4.52 -10.00
CA MET A 268 -7.51 5.15 -11.31
C MET A 268 -8.08 6.56 -11.38
N VAL A 269 -9.29 6.76 -10.87
CA VAL A 269 -9.92 8.08 -10.79
C VAL A 269 -9.00 9.03 -10.02
N LEU A 270 -8.46 8.58 -8.87
CA LEU A 270 -7.57 9.36 -8.05
C LEU A 270 -6.24 9.66 -8.77
N TYR A 271 -5.67 8.68 -9.46
CA TYR A 271 -4.45 8.83 -10.25
C TYR A 271 -4.62 9.88 -11.36
N PHE A 272 -5.64 9.75 -12.20
CA PHE A 272 -5.83 10.66 -13.32
C PHE A 272 -6.25 12.07 -12.86
N ASP A 273 -7.04 12.21 -11.77
CA ASP A 273 -7.35 13.51 -11.18
C ASP A 273 -6.08 14.23 -10.67
N ALA A 274 -5.13 13.47 -10.12
CA ALA A 274 -3.83 14.01 -9.70
C ALA A 274 -3.01 14.50 -10.91
N VAL A 275 -2.82 13.63 -11.91
CA VAL A 275 -1.92 13.83 -13.04
C VAL A 275 -2.45 14.85 -14.07
N LEU A 276 -3.76 14.92 -14.28
CA LEU A 276 -4.40 15.85 -15.24
C LEU A 276 -4.91 17.15 -14.60
N GLY A 277 -5.12 17.15 -13.28
CA GLY A 277 -5.82 18.18 -12.55
C GLY A 277 -5.02 18.74 -11.39
N ARG A 278 -5.31 18.28 -10.17
CA ARG A 278 -5.07 18.99 -8.91
C ARG A 278 -3.60 19.20 -8.55
N MET A 279 -2.70 18.37 -9.04
CA MET A 279 -1.28 18.41 -8.67
C MET A 279 -0.39 19.11 -9.69
N THR A 280 -0.96 19.64 -10.76
CA THR A 280 -0.23 20.42 -11.77
C THR A 280 -0.04 21.88 -11.37
N SER A 281 -0.73 22.34 -10.30
CA SER A 281 -0.62 23.70 -9.78
C SER A 281 -0.17 23.67 -8.32
N PRO A 282 0.85 24.47 -7.91
CA PRO A 282 1.29 24.53 -6.51
C PRO A 282 0.12 24.93 -5.61
N SER A 283 -0.22 24.07 -4.66
CA SER A 283 -1.16 24.46 -3.61
C SER A 283 -0.35 24.98 -2.42
N GLY A 284 -0.80 26.08 -1.81
CA GLY A 284 -0.08 26.68 -0.68
C GLY A 284 0.27 25.65 0.40
N LYS A 285 1.42 25.84 1.07
CA LYS A 285 1.90 24.93 2.12
C LYS A 285 0.81 24.71 3.16
N GLY A 286 0.39 23.45 3.32
CA GLY A 286 -0.47 23.03 4.42
C GLY A 286 0.36 22.63 5.63
N SER A 287 -0.19 22.80 6.82
CA SER A 287 0.33 22.15 8.02
C SER A 287 -0.33 20.79 8.19
N VAL A 288 0.45 19.76 8.52
CA VAL A 288 -0.11 18.45 8.86
C VAL A 288 -1.05 18.61 10.06
N ARG A 289 -2.29 18.10 9.93
CA ARG A 289 -3.29 18.17 11.00
C ARG A 289 -3.38 16.83 11.73
N TRP A 290 -3.73 16.84 13.01
CA TRP A 290 -3.86 15.60 13.80
C TRP A 290 -4.89 14.64 13.19
N ARG A 291 -5.97 15.18 12.61
CA ARG A 291 -7.01 14.41 11.91
C ARG A 291 -6.45 13.66 10.71
N TRP A 292 -5.53 14.28 9.98
CA TRP A 292 -4.89 13.66 8.84
C TRP A 292 -3.98 12.52 9.29
N VAL A 293 -3.15 12.74 10.33
CA VAL A 293 -2.28 11.70 10.90
C VAL A 293 -3.10 10.52 11.41
N ALA A 294 -4.18 10.79 12.16
CA ALA A 294 -5.05 9.74 12.66
C ALA A 294 -5.74 8.96 11.53
N ALA A 295 -6.31 9.65 10.55
CA ALA A 295 -7.03 9.00 9.45
C ALA A 295 -6.10 8.18 8.55
N THR A 296 -4.93 8.71 8.19
CA THR A 296 -3.93 7.97 7.40
C THR A 296 -3.33 6.80 8.19
N PHE A 297 -3.05 6.97 9.49
CA PHE A 297 -2.53 5.88 10.33
C PHE A 297 -3.54 4.75 10.45
N THR A 298 -4.81 5.07 10.68
CA THR A 298 -5.89 4.07 10.76
C THR A 298 -6.09 3.37 9.43
N ALA A 299 -6.11 4.10 8.31
CA ALA A 299 -6.25 3.50 6.98
C ALA A 299 -5.05 2.60 6.63
N ALA A 300 -3.82 3.02 6.93
CA ALA A 300 -2.63 2.18 6.78
C ALA A 300 -2.73 0.92 7.64
N SER A 301 -3.11 1.06 8.92
CA SER A 301 -3.25 -0.08 9.83
C SER A 301 -4.33 -1.06 9.37
N ALA A 302 -5.48 -0.57 8.89
CA ALA A 302 -6.53 -1.40 8.31
C ALA A 302 -6.03 -2.14 7.06
N SER A 303 -5.26 -1.46 6.21
CA SER A 303 -4.59 -2.10 5.06
C SER A 303 -3.69 -3.24 5.52
N MET A 304 -2.89 -3.04 6.57
CA MET A 304 -2.00 -4.08 7.11
C MET A 304 -2.75 -5.30 7.64
N ILE A 305 -3.88 -5.12 8.32
CA ILE A 305 -4.73 -6.23 8.78
C ILE A 305 -5.18 -7.07 7.59
N PHE A 306 -5.78 -6.46 6.57
CA PHE A 306 -6.25 -7.23 5.43
C PHE A 306 -5.12 -7.84 4.60
N MET A 307 -3.97 -7.17 4.56
CA MET A 307 -2.76 -7.64 3.88
C MET A 307 -2.18 -8.89 4.54
N GLY A 308 -2.05 -8.88 5.87
CA GLY A 308 -1.69 -10.06 6.65
C GLY A 308 -2.64 -11.22 6.43
N GLY A 309 -3.95 -10.94 6.42
CA GLY A 309 -4.98 -11.95 6.16
C GLY A 309 -4.89 -12.54 4.75
N LEU A 310 -4.64 -11.71 3.75
CA LEU A 310 -4.45 -12.14 2.37
C LEU A 310 -3.20 -13.02 2.22
N ILE A 311 -2.06 -12.62 2.79
CA ILE A 311 -0.81 -13.39 2.74
C ILE A 311 -0.98 -14.72 3.46
N ALA A 312 -1.57 -14.71 4.65
CA ALA A 312 -1.89 -15.93 5.38
C ALA A 312 -2.69 -16.87 4.46
N ARG A 313 -3.82 -16.40 3.94
CA ARG A 313 -4.71 -17.24 3.14
C ARG A 313 -4.11 -17.74 1.83
N THR A 314 -3.40 -16.89 1.11
CA THR A 314 -2.73 -17.27 -0.15
C THR A 314 -1.53 -18.20 0.08
N GLY A 315 -0.95 -18.22 1.28
CA GLY A 315 0.16 -19.11 1.62
C GLY A 315 -0.24 -20.49 2.19
N ILE A 316 -1.44 -20.67 2.73
CA ILE A 316 -1.87 -21.90 3.47
C ILE A 316 -2.39 -23.04 2.56
N THR A 317 -2.20 -22.97 1.25
CA THR A 317 -2.95 -23.80 0.27
C THR A 317 -2.71 -25.31 0.28
N GLN A 318 -1.81 -25.83 1.10
CA GLN A 318 -1.56 -27.27 1.26
C GLN A 318 -2.17 -27.89 2.53
N SER A 319 -2.84 -27.11 3.39
CA SER A 319 -3.41 -27.61 4.64
C SER A 319 -4.64 -28.52 4.41
N PRO A 320 -4.70 -29.73 5.01
CA PRO A 320 -5.87 -30.60 4.94
C PRO A 320 -7.03 -30.02 5.79
N SER A 321 -7.90 -29.20 5.16
CA SER A 321 -9.32 -28.84 5.50
C SER A 321 -9.73 -28.73 7.00
N PRO A 322 -10.28 -27.59 7.51
CA PRO A 322 -11.55 -26.98 7.04
C PRO A 322 -11.56 -25.43 6.96
N PHE A 323 -10.42 -24.75 7.11
CA PHE A 323 -10.30 -23.29 7.26
C PHE A 323 -10.39 -22.50 5.93
N ARG A 324 -11.39 -22.79 5.09
CA ARG A 324 -11.68 -22.01 3.87
C ARG A 324 -12.54 -20.76 4.15
N GLY A 325 -12.93 -20.50 5.39
CA GLY A 325 -13.77 -19.35 5.81
C GLY A 325 -12.99 -18.05 6.09
N GLY A 326 -13.72 -16.97 6.39
CA GLY A 326 -13.20 -15.63 6.73
C GLY A 326 -12.44 -15.57 8.07
N LEU A 327 -12.28 -14.36 8.64
CA LEU A 327 -11.65 -14.20 9.97
C LEU A 327 -12.54 -14.92 10.99
N VAL A 328 -12.08 -16.05 11.54
CA VAL A 328 -12.82 -16.78 12.58
C VAL A 328 -12.26 -16.35 13.92
N PHE A 329 -13.13 -16.28 14.93
CA PHE A 329 -12.72 -16.06 16.32
C PHE A 329 -12.95 -17.35 17.12
N PRO A 330 -12.15 -18.41 16.86
CA PRO A 330 -12.40 -19.73 17.42
C PRO A 330 -12.23 -19.75 18.94
N GLN A 331 -11.54 -18.77 19.53
CA GLN A 331 -11.27 -18.68 20.96
C GLN A 331 -11.46 -17.22 21.43
N ALA A 332 -12.72 -16.81 21.60
CA ALA A 332 -13.11 -15.43 21.89
C ALA A 332 -12.30 -14.72 22.99
N GLY A 333 -11.84 -15.44 24.03
CA GLY A 333 -10.97 -14.87 25.07
C GLY A 333 -9.56 -14.52 24.57
N LEU A 334 -8.95 -15.39 23.78
CA LEU A 334 -7.56 -15.27 23.30
C LEU A 334 -7.48 -14.37 22.06
N ASP A 335 -8.47 -14.45 21.19
CA ASP A 335 -8.66 -13.50 20.10
C ASP A 335 -8.87 -12.07 20.63
N GLY A 336 -9.60 -11.95 21.75
CA GLY A 336 -9.78 -10.69 22.47
C GLY A 336 -8.45 -10.10 22.98
N ILE A 337 -7.57 -10.94 23.54
CA ILE A 337 -6.22 -10.52 23.98
C ILE A 337 -5.39 -10.03 22.79
N THR A 338 -5.38 -10.78 21.69
CA THR A 338 -4.67 -10.44 20.45
C THR A 338 -5.11 -9.10 19.89
N LEU A 339 -6.43 -8.86 19.87
CA LEU A 339 -7.01 -7.60 19.43
C LEU A 339 -6.60 -6.45 20.36
N VAL A 340 -6.70 -6.63 21.68
CA VAL A 340 -6.30 -5.61 22.67
C VAL A 340 -4.83 -5.24 22.53
N VAL A 341 -3.95 -6.23 22.39
CA VAL A 341 -2.50 -6.03 22.20
C VAL A 341 -2.23 -5.28 20.89
N THR A 342 -2.85 -5.71 19.80
CA THR A 342 -2.72 -5.06 18.49
C THR A 342 -3.15 -3.60 18.55
N LEU A 343 -4.30 -3.33 19.16
CA LEU A 343 -4.81 -1.97 19.36
C LEU A 343 -3.91 -1.12 20.26
N ALA A 344 -3.30 -1.72 21.30
CA ALA A 344 -2.37 -1.02 22.17
C ALA A 344 -1.10 -0.57 21.42
N ILE A 345 -0.51 -1.45 20.61
CA ILE A 345 0.69 -1.14 19.80
C ILE A 345 0.38 -0.07 18.75
N MET A 346 -0.77 -0.22 18.06
CA MET A 346 -1.26 0.79 17.13
C MET A 346 -1.48 2.14 17.83
N GLY A 347 -2.04 2.12 19.05
CA GLY A 347 -2.23 3.30 19.88
C GLY A 347 -0.91 4.01 20.21
N VAL A 348 0.12 3.25 20.58
CA VAL A 348 1.48 3.79 20.83
C VAL A 348 2.08 4.40 19.56
N GLY A 349 1.98 3.71 18.41
CA GLY A 349 2.46 4.22 17.12
C GLY A 349 1.76 5.51 16.68
N LEU A 350 0.44 5.56 16.85
CA LEU A 350 -0.36 6.74 16.55
C LEU A 350 0.01 7.92 17.47
N LEU A 351 0.07 7.69 18.78
CA LEU A 351 0.43 8.71 19.76
C LEU A 351 1.82 9.28 19.46
N TYR A 352 2.80 8.41 19.19
CA TYR A 352 4.14 8.86 18.82
C TYR A 352 4.14 9.69 17.55
N SER A 353 3.39 9.28 16.53
CA SER A 353 3.25 10.05 15.29
C SER A 353 2.72 11.45 15.58
N LEU A 354 1.66 11.57 16.38
CA LEU A 354 1.09 12.86 16.80
C LEU A 354 2.11 13.72 17.56
N PHE A 355 2.91 13.13 18.45
CA PHE A 355 3.98 13.83 19.18
C PHE A 355 5.13 14.27 18.28
N ALA A 356 5.53 13.43 17.32
CA ALA A 356 6.63 13.72 16.39
C ALA A 356 6.30 14.94 15.53
N PHE A 357 5.07 15.03 15.04
CA PHE A 357 4.57 16.19 14.30
C PHE A 357 4.26 17.42 15.20
N GLY A 358 4.37 17.31 16.53
CA GLY A 358 4.18 18.42 17.46
C GLY A 358 2.75 18.97 17.51
N LEU A 359 1.74 18.13 17.25
CA LEU A 359 0.36 18.55 17.04
C LEU A 359 -0.38 18.75 18.38
N GLU A 360 -1.02 19.91 18.57
CA GLU A 360 -1.91 20.17 19.71
C GLU A 360 -3.23 19.38 19.60
N PRO A 361 -3.80 18.88 20.71
CA PRO A 361 -3.42 19.13 22.12
C PRO A 361 -2.31 18.22 22.67
N TYR A 362 -1.75 17.32 21.86
CA TYR A 362 -0.78 16.32 22.31
C TYR A 362 0.60 16.89 22.65
N SER A 363 0.95 18.10 22.19
CA SER A 363 2.16 18.79 22.66
C SER A 363 2.20 18.97 24.19
N ARG A 364 1.05 19.06 24.87
CA ARG A 364 0.96 19.18 26.35
C ARG A 364 1.17 17.85 27.08
N LEU A 365 0.78 16.73 26.47
CA LEU A 365 1.06 15.36 26.96
C LEU A 365 2.56 15.01 26.91
N LYS A 366 3.34 15.72 26.08
CA LYS A 366 4.80 15.58 26.00
C LYS A 366 5.49 15.85 27.34
N ALA A 367 4.89 16.65 28.22
CA ALA A 367 5.42 16.92 29.56
C ALA A 367 5.13 15.81 30.58
N SER A 368 4.10 14.97 30.35
CA SER A 368 3.69 13.89 31.26
C SER A 368 4.12 12.49 30.81
N LEU A 369 4.48 12.30 29.53
CA LEU A 369 5.01 11.05 28.97
C LEU A 369 6.55 10.97 28.92
N VAL A 370 7.26 12.02 29.35
CA VAL A 370 8.68 11.87 29.69
C VAL A 370 8.73 10.87 30.84
N PHE A 371 9.25 9.67 30.58
CA PHE A 371 9.49 8.69 31.62
C PHE A 371 10.20 9.41 32.77
N PRO A 372 9.56 9.53 33.95
CA PRO A 372 10.22 10.10 35.11
C PRO A 372 11.55 9.37 35.26
N LYS A 373 12.66 10.09 35.49
CA LYS A 373 13.98 9.44 35.66
C LYS A 373 13.95 8.31 36.71
N ARG A 374 13.02 8.39 37.67
CA ARG A 374 12.75 7.40 38.72
C ARG A 374 12.10 6.09 38.21
N LEU A 375 11.46 6.11 37.05
CA LEU A 375 10.82 4.96 36.41
C LEU A 375 11.70 4.28 35.34
N LEU A 376 12.84 4.89 34.95
CA LEU A 376 13.76 4.31 33.96
C LEU A 376 14.43 3.02 34.44
N LEU A 377 14.85 2.97 35.71
CA LEU A 377 15.46 1.78 36.28
C LEU A 377 14.42 0.65 36.47
N PRO A 378 13.21 0.90 37.00
CA PRO A 378 12.10 -0.08 36.96
C PRO A 378 11.75 -0.52 35.54
N ALA A 379 11.71 0.37 34.55
CA ALA A 379 11.40 0.03 33.16
C ALA A 379 12.50 -0.83 32.51
N ALA A 380 13.77 -0.55 32.79
CA ALA A 380 14.89 -1.39 32.37
C ALA A 380 14.89 -2.76 33.07
N ILE A 381 14.56 -2.79 34.37
CA ILE A 381 14.41 -4.05 35.14
C ILE A 381 13.23 -4.86 34.58
N ILE A 382 12.10 -4.22 34.26
CA ILE A 382 10.96 -4.88 33.60
C ILE A 382 11.39 -5.39 32.22
N GLY A 383 12.06 -4.57 31.40
CA GLY A 383 12.54 -4.96 30.08
C GLY A 383 13.53 -6.14 30.11
N PHE A 384 14.45 -6.18 31.08
CA PHE A 384 15.32 -7.33 31.30
C PHE A 384 14.60 -8.52 31.96
N ALA A 385 13.60 -8.30 32.81
CA ALA A 385 12.81 -9.37 33.44
C ALA A 385 11.87 -10.06 32.45
N LEU A 386 11.62 -9.45 31.29
CA LEU A 386 10.96 -10.10 30.15
C LEU A 386 11.88 -11.04 29.38
N LEU A 387 13.21 -11.01 29.61
CA LEU A 387 14.19 -11.90 28.96
C LEU A 387 14.10 -13.35 29.48
N PRO A 388 14.03 -13.63 30.81
CA PRO A 388 13.82 -14.98 31.33
C PRO A 388 12.37 -15.46 31.21
N ALA A 389 11.40 -14.55 31.01
CA ALA A 389 10.01 -14.92 30.78
C ALA A 389 9.75 -15.52 29.38
N ALA A 390 10.70 -15.34 28.45
CA ALA A 390 10.75 -15.89 27.09
C ALA A 390 11.45 -17.27 27.01
N ASP A 391 11.92 -17.80 28.15
CA ASP A 391 12.49 -19.14 28.31
C ASP A 391 11.58 -20.00 29.22
N LEU A 392 10.35 -19.50 29.48
CA LEU A 392 9.35 -20.25 30.23
C LEU A 392 8.76 -21.29 29.28
N THR A 393 9.24 -22.51 29.40
CA THR A 393 8.65 -23.73 28.81
C THR A 393 7.11 -23.78 28.90
N ALA A 394 6.48 -23.10 29.86
CA ALA A 394 5.03 -23.00 29.98
C ALA A 394 4.37 -21.94 29.07
N LEU A 395 5.03 -20.81 28.80
CA LEU A 395 4.60 -19.78 27.83
C LEU A 395 4.89 -20.24 26.40
N ASP A 396 6.02 -20.90 26.19
CA ASP A 396 6.39 -21.55 24.93
C ASP A 396 5.38 -22.67 24.60
N GLN A 397 5.06 -23.55 25.56
CA GLN A 397 3.99 -24.56 25.38
C GLN A 397 2.60 -23.95 25.14
N LEU A 398 2.34 -22.72 25.60
CA LEU A 398 1.10 -21.97 25.34
C LEU A 398 1.14 -21.24 23.97
N GLY A 399 2.32 -20.79 23.53
CA GLY A 399 2.60 -20.17 22.23
C GLY A 399 2.64 -21.19 21.09
N ASP A 400 3.24 -22.34 21.33
CA ASP A 400 3.22 -23.52 20.46
C ASP A 400 1.83 -24.13 20.31
N ALA A 401 0.95 -23.89 21.28
CA ALA A 401 -0.46 -24.24 21.17
C ALA A 401 -1.30 -23.11 20.53
N ASN A 402 -0.75 -21.90 20.34
CA ASN A 402 -1.53 -20.72 19.95
C ASN A 402 -0.70 -19.60 19.26
N PRO A 403 -0.87 -19.39 17.93
CA PRO A 403 -0.19 -18.33 17.17
C PRO A 403 -0.19 -16.91 17.78
N PRO A 404 -1.28 -16.40 18.40
CA PRO A 404 -1.29 -15.08 19.02
C PRO A 404 -0.41 -14.93 20.26
N PHE A 405 -0.20 -15.99 21.03
CA PHE A 405 0.70 -15.94 22.19
C PHE A 405 2.16 -15.90 21.75
N HIS A 406 2.48 -16.64 20.69
CA HIS A 406 3.81 -16.63 20.10
C HIS A 406 4.18 -15.27 19.47
N MET A 407 3.22 -14.62 18.80
CA MET A 407 3.39 -13.25 18.31
C MET A 407 3.53 -12.23 19.46
N LEU A 408 2.74 -12.38 20.52
CA LEU A 408 2.82 -11.53 21.71
C LEU A 408 4.20 -11.67 22.38
N GLU A 409 4.71 -12.88 22.48
CA GLU A 409 6.02 -13.18 23.04
C GLU A 409 7.16 -12.47 22.30
N HIS A 410 7.26 -12.64 20.98
CA HIS A 410 8.28 -11.96 20.17
C HIS A 410 8.21 -10.43 20.30
N LEU A 411 6.99 -9.88 20.32
CA LEU A 411 6.76 -8.46 20.48
C LEU A 411 7.16 -7.99 21.88
N VAL A 412 6.80 -8.71 22.94
CA VAL A 412 7.15 -8.39 24.32
C VAL A 412 8.66 -8.40 24.52
N ILE A 413 9.35 -9.38 23.93
CA ILE A 413 10.83 -9.47 23.94
C ILE A 413 11.45 -8.27 23.22
N GLY A 414 10.98 -7.95 22.01
CA GLY A 414 11.48 -6.81 21.24
C GLY A 414 11.24 -5.46 21.92
N ILE A 415 10.04 -5.26 22.50
CA ILE A 415 9.68 -4.08 23.28
C ILE A 415 10.51 -4.01 24.57
N GLY A 416 10.71 -5.13 25.25
CA GLY A 416 11.56 -5.23 26.44
C GLY A 416 13.00 -4.80 26.15
N GLY A 417 13.56 -5.28 25.03
CA GLY A 417 14.84 -4.81 24.50
C GLY A 417 14.83 -3.29 24.25
N LEU A 418 13.84 -2.79 23.50
CA LEU A 418 13.72 -1.36 23.17
C LEU A 418 13.66 -0.47 24.41
N ILE A 419 12.79 -0.78 25.38
CA ILE A 419 12.65 -0.04 26.63
C ILE A 419 13.96 -0.02 27.40
N THR A 420 14.64 -1.17 27.45
CA THR A 420 15.92 -1.32 28.13
C THR A 420 16.99 -0.44 27.48
N GLY A 421 17.10 -0.49 26.15
CA GLY A 421 18.04 0.32 25.38
C GLY A 421 17.78 1.83 25.55
N VAL A 422 16.51 2.26 25.44
CA VAL A 422 16.12 3.67 25.63
C VAL A 422 16.47 4.12 27.04
N SER A 423 16.12 3.34 28.06
CA SER A 423 16.40 3.66 29.46
C SER A 423 17.90 3.75 29.74
N LEU A 424 18.72 2.87 29.15
CA LEU A 424 20.17 2.91 29.27
C LEU A 424 20.76 4.17 28.61
N SER A 425 20.25 4.56 27.44
CA SER A 425 20.63 5.81 26.77
C SER A 425 20.26 7.07 27.58
N ASP A 426 19.21 7.00 28.39
CA ASP A 426 18.80 8.05 29.34
C ASP A 426 19.64 8.06 30.62
N MET A 427 20.08 6.90 31.09
CA MET A 427 20.99 6.75 32.22
C MET A 427 22.44 7.17 31.90
N ALA A 428 22.88 7.11 30.63
CA ALA A 428 24.22 7.52 30.20
C ALA A 428 24.54 9.02 30.43
N ASN A 429 23.51 9.84 30.69
CA ASN A 429 23.64 11.23 31.15
C ASN A 429 23.96 11.35 32.66
N ILE A 430 24.16 10.23 33.37
CA ILE A 430 24.50 10.20 34.79
C ILE A 430 25.92 9.63 34.93
N ARG A 431 26.86 10.54 35.22
CA ARG A 431 28.30 10.33 35.47
C ARG A 431 29.15 9.98 34.24
N GLU A 432 29.76 11.02 33.66
CA GLU A 432 30.90 10.91 32.75
C GLU A 432 31.98 10.00 33.38
N GLY A 433 32.53 9.08 32.58
CA GLY A 433 33.61 8.17 33.01
C GLY A 433 33.18 6.83 33.62
N SER A 434 31.88 6.55 33.77
CA SER A 434 31.43 5.21 34.17
C SER A 434 31.67 4.16 33.06
N PRO A 435 31.82 2.86 33.39
CA PRO A 435 31.99 1.79 32.39
C PRO A 435 30.84 1.76 31.37
N LEU A 436 29.60 2.01 31.83
CA LEU A 436 28.41 2.09 30.98
C LEU A 436 28.46 3.31 30.05
N HIS A 437 28.96 4.46 30.53
CA HIS A 437 29.15 5.64 29.70
C HIS A 437 30.23 5.41 28.63
N ARG A 438 31.37 4.77 28.97
CA ARG A 438 32.40 4.41 27.99
C ARG A 438 31.90 3.42 26.93
N LEU A 439 31.12 2.41 27.35
CA LEU A 439 30.52 1.45 26.44
C LEU A 439 29.50 2.13 25.50
N TYR A 440 28.66 3.03 26.03
CA TYR A 440 27.71 3.81 25.24
C TYR A 440 28.43 4.72 24.23
N VAL A 441 29.47 5.47 24.65
CA VAL A 441 30.26 6.34 23.75
C VAL A 441 30.91 5.52 22.64
N TRP A 442 31.63 4.45 22.99
CA TRP A 442 32.24 3.53 22.01
C TRP A 442 31.21 2.98 21.01
N TYR A 443 30.04 2.55 21.51
CA TYR A 443 28.95 2.07 20.68
C TYR A 443 28.40 3.15 19.73
N THR A 444 28.18 4.38 20.22
CA THR A 444 27.68 5.49 19.39
C THR A 444 28.69 5.96 18.34
N GLU A 445 29.99 5.91 18.65
CA GLU A 445 31.08 6.24 17.71
C GLU A 445 31.25 5.14 16.65
N ALA A 446 31.22 3.87 17.07
CA ALA A 446 31.33 2.72 16.17
C ALA A 446 30.11 2.56 15.25
N SER A 447 28.91 2.94 15.70
CA SER A 447 27.65 2.75 14.98
C SER A 447 27.33 3.82 13.92
N ARG A 448 28.21 4.83 13.73
CA ARG A 448 28.03 5.95 12.77
C ARG A 448 26.57 6.45 12.69
N GLY A 449 25.96 6.75 13.84
CA GLY A 449 24.62 7.35 13.92
C GLY A 449 23.44 6.36 13.89
N GLY A 450 23.64 5.10 14.29
CA GLY A 450 22.58 4.11 14.49
C GLY A 450 21.98 3.52 13.21
N LEU A 451 22.24 4.11 12.03
CA LEU A 451 21.76 3.63 10.74
C LEU A 451 22.28 2.23 10.40
N ALA A 452 23.57 1.99 10.64
CA ALA A 452 24.19 0.69 10.42
C ALA A 452 23.53 -0.42 11.25
N ILE A 453 23.06 -0.08 12.45
CA ILE A 453 22.41 -1.01 13.37
C ILE A 453 20.99 -1.35 12.91
N VAL A 454 20.27 -0.36 12.39
CA VAL A 454 18.96 -0.59 11.77
C VAL A 454 19.09 -1.51 10.56
N VAL A 455 20.09 -1.27 9.69
CA VAL A 455 20.35 -2.11 8.50
C VAL A 455 20.77 -3.53 8.91
N MET A 456 21.74 -3.66 9.80
CA MET A 456 22.20 -4.97 10.28
C MET A 456 21.09 -5.73 11.00
N GLY A 457 20.27 -5.04 11.79
CA GLY A 457 19.12 -5.63 12.44
C GLY A 457 18.06 -6.12 11.47
N ALA A 458 17.77 -5.35 10.41
CA ALA A 458 16.87 -5.78 9.35
C ALA A 458 17.39 -7.02 8.61
N ILE A 459 18.70 -7.09 8.32
CA ILE A 459 19.34 -8.27 7.70
C ILE A 459 19.21 -9.49 8.62
N LEU A 460 19.53 -9.33 9.90
CA LEU A 460 19.44 -10.43 10.86
C LEU A 460 18.00 -10.92 11.02
N LEU A 461 17.02 -10.01 11.11
CA LEU A 461 15.61 -10.39 11.14
C LEU A 461 15.17 -11.10 9.85
N ALA A 462 15.57 -10.60 8.68
CA ALA A 462 15.27 -11.26 7.41
C ALA A 462 15.81 -12.70 7.36
N LEU A 463 17.03 -12.92 7.86
CA LEU A 463 17.63 -14.25 7.92
C LEU A 463 16.83 -15.18 8.83
N TRP A 464 16.52 -14.74 10.05
CA TRP A 464 15.71 -15.49 11.01
C TRP A 464 14.32 -15.83 10.48
N PHE A 465 13.70 -14.91 9.76
CA PHE A 465 12.38 -15.11 9.17
C PHE A 465 12.39 -15.79 7.81
N SER A 466 13.54 -16.22 7.28
CA SER A 466 13.56 -17.01 6.04
C SER A 466 12.80 -18.33 6.23
N PRO A 467 12.05 -18.84 5.23
CA PRO A 467 11.21 -20.02 5.42
C PRO A 467 11.97 -21.25 5.92
N GLN A 468 13.21 -21.42 5.45
CA GLN A 468 14.09 -22.55 5.79
C GLN A 468 14.55 -22.47 7.25
N LEU A 469 15.06 -21.30 7.68
CA LEU A 469 15.54 -21.11 9.04
C LEU A 469 14.37 -21.08 10.03
N PHE A 470 13.25 -20.48 9.62
CA PHE A 470 12.04 -20.42 10.45
C PHE A 470 11.41 -21.80 10.68
N THR A 471 11.46 -22.70 9.68
CA THR A 471 11.08 -24.12 9.87
C THR A 471 12.03 -24.81 10.84
N LEU A 472 13.34 -24.52 10.77
CA LEU A 472 14.33 -25.12 11.64
C LEU A 472 14.21 -24.63 13.10
N ILE A 473 13.91 -23.35 13.30
CA ILE A 473 13.58 -22.73 14.59
C ILE A 473 12.41 -23.47 15.24
N TYR A 474 11.35 -23.70 14.47
CA TYR A 474 10.15 -24.37 14.96
C TYR A 474 10.43 -25.77 15.53
N TYR A 475 11.39 -26.50 14.97
CA TYR A 475 11.72 -27.86 15.42
C TYR A 475 12.88 -27.90 16.43
N ASN A 476 13.48 -26.76 16.76
CA ASN A 476 14.70 -26.71 17.57
C ASN A 476 14.66 -25.55 18.56
N GLU A 477 14.31 -25.87 19.80
CA GLU A 477 14.23 -24.95 20.93
C GLU A 477 15.50 -24.12 21.16
N VAL A 478 16.67 -24.68 20.87
CA VAL A 478 17.95 -23.96 21.01
C VAL A 478 18.06 -22.85 19.98
N LEU A 479 17.66 -23.13 18.73
CA LEU A 479 17.61 -22.11 17.68
C LEU A 479 16.48 -21.12 17.90
N HIS A 480 15.37 -21.56 18.47
CA HIS A 480 14.27 -20.71 18.90
C HIS A 480 14.69 -19.71 19.98
N GLY A 481 15.32 -20.17 21.06
CA GLY A 481 15.91 -19.31 22.09
C GLY A 481 16.98 -18.36 21.53
N ALA A 482 17.79 -18.81 20.57
CA ALA A 482 18.77 -17.93 19.90
C ALA A 482 18.09 -16.81 19.07
N MET A 483 16.95 -17.09 18.45
CA MET A 483 16.13 -16.07 17.78
C MET A 483 15.57 -15.07 18.79
N HIS A 484 15.01 -15.51 19.93
CA HIS A 484 14.55 -14.63 21.01
C HIS A 484 15.65 -13.70 21.52
N ILE A 485 16.85 -14.24 21.77
CA ILE A 485 18.00 -13.42 22.17
C ILE A 485 18.34 -12.40 21.08
N THR A 486 18.28 -12.79 19.81
CA THR A 486 18.55 -11.86 18.71
C THR A 486 17.50 -10.74 18.64
N ILE A 487 16.19 -11.07 18.72
CA ILE A 487 15.11 -10.08 18.73
C ILE A 487 15.27 -9.10 19.90
N PHE A 488 15.59 -9.60 21.09
CA PHE A 488 15.88 -8.76 22.25
C PHE A 488 17.07 -7.84 22.01
N LEU A 489 18.20 -8.38 21.54
CA LEU A 489 19.41 -7.62 21.29
C LEU A 489 19.16 -6.54 20.23
N LEU A 490 18.39 -6.83 19.18
CA LEU A 490 18.01 -5.84 18.17
C LEU A 490 17.11 -4.76 18.75
N GLY A 491 16.14 -5.12 19.59
CA GLY A 491 15.35 -4.17 20.36
C GLY A 491 16.23 -3.28 21.23
N PHE A 492 17.16 -3.87 21.98
CA PHE A 492 18.11 -3.18 22.85
C PHE A 492 19.03 -2.23 22.09
N LEU A 493 19.65 -2.69 21.02
CA LEU A 493 20.54 -1.88 20.18
C LEU A 493 19.74 -0.76 19.48
N GLY A 494 18.53 -1.06 18.99
CA GLY A 494 17.60 -0.07 18.46
C GLY A 494 17.23 1.00 19.49
N GLY A 495 16.94 0.59 20.73
CA GLY A 495 16.62 1.48 21.85
C GLY A 495 17.81 2.34 22.30
N ALA A 496 19.00 1.74 22.40
CA ALA A 496 20.23 2.44 22.77
C ALA A 496 20.64 3.45 21.70
N SER A 497 20.46 3.10 20.42
CA SER A 497 20.66 4.00 19.28
C SER A 497 19.55 5.03 19.13
N PHE A 498 18.41 4.85 19.79
CA PHE A 498 17.21 5.65 19.58
C PHE A 498 17.45 7.13 19.82
N LYS A 499 18.38 7.54 20.69
CA LYS A 499 18.76 8.95 20.86
C LYS A 499 19.58 9.52 19.71
N THR A 500 20.51 8.73 19.18
CA THR A 500 21.42 9.12 18.10
C THR A 500 20.76 9.17 16.72
N LEU A 501 19.67 8.42 16.53
CA LEU A 501 18.89 8.47 15.30
C LEU A 501 18.30 9.88 15.11
N GLU A 502 18.17 10.32 13.87
CA GLU A 502 17.43 11.54 13.57
C GLU A 502 15.92 11.35 13.78
N ARG A 503 15.22 12.40 14.19
CA ARG A 503 13.78 12.31 14.54
C ARG A 503 12.91 11.74 13.41
N GLY A 504 13.20 12.08 12.16
CA GLY A 504 12.46 11.54 11.00
C GLY A 504 12.64 10.03 10.84
N LEU A 505 13.85 9.53 11.05
CA LEU A 505 14.14 8.09 11.00
C LEU A 505 13.49 7.35 12.18
N LYS A 506 13.45 7.95 13.38
CA LYS A 506 12.69 7.41 14.52
C LYS A 506 11.21 7.28 14.21
N LEU A 507 10.62 8.32 13.60
CA LEU A 507 9.22 8.33 13.19
C LEU A 507 8.94 7.20 12.20
N PHE A 508 9.74 7.10 11.13
CA PHE A 508 9.57 6.04 10.14
C PHE A 508 9.63 4.65 10.77
N LEU A 509 10.67 4.38 11.58
CA LEU A 509 10.88 3.06 12.17
C LEU A 509 9.77 2.70 13.16
N LEU A 510 9.34 3.64 14.00
CA LEU A 510 8.30 3.36 14.98
C LEU A 510 6.92 3.17 14.33
N VAL A 511 6.63 3.93 13.27
CA VAL A 511 5.40 3.74 12.48
C VAL A 511 5.42 2.37 11.79
N THR A 512 6.51 2.03 11.11
CA THR A 512 6.67 0.73 10.44
C THR A 512 6.61 -0.43 11.43
N PHE A 513 7.21 -0.28 12.61
CA PHE A 513 7.13 -1.27 13.70
C PHE A 513 5.70 -1.44 14.20
N SER A 514 4.96 -0.34 14.40
CA SER A 514 3.58 -0.38 14.87
C SER A 514 2.62 -1.06 13.90
N TRP A 515 2.98 -1.15 12.62
CA TRP A 515 2.25 -1.85 11.57
C TRP A 515 2.53 -3.36 11.48
N MET A 516 3.56 -3.86 12.17
CA MET A 516 3.81 -5.29 12.31
C MET A 516 2.64 -5.99 12.99
N ALA A 517 2.18 -5.46 14.13
CA ALA A 517 1.12 -6.05 14.92
C ALA A 517 -0.19 -6.25 14.13
N PRO A 518 -0.76 -5.23 13.45
CA PRO A 518 -1.93 -5.44 12.61
C PRO A 518 -1.68 -6.40 11.44
N MET A 519 -0.47 -6.44 10.86
CA MET A 519 -0.14 -7.38 9.79
C MET A 519 -0.07 -8.84 10.26
N MET A 520 0.32 -9.06 11.51
CA MET A 520 0.50 -10.41 12.05
C MET A 520 -0.75 -10.95 12.76
N ALA A 521 -1.62 -10.07 13.27
CA ALA A 521 -2.87 -10.47 13.93
C ALA A 521 -3.76 -11.45 13.12
N PRO A 522 -3.93 -11.33 11.79
CA PRO A 522 -4.72 -12.27 10.99
C PRO A 522 -4.23 -13.72 11.03
N PHE A 523 -2.92 -13.96 11.20
CA PHE A 523 -2.41 -15.32 11.37
C PHE A 523 -3.01 -15.99 12.61
N SER A 524 -3.29 -15.21 13.65
CA SER A 524 -3.96 -15.69 14.86
C SER A 524 -5.42 -16.05 14.61
N PHE A 525 -6.15 -15.19 13.88
CA PHE A 525 -7.57 -15.36 13.61
C PHE A 525 -7.88 -16.42 12.52
N ILE A 526 -6.98 -16.62 11.56
CA ILE A 526 -7.21 -17.52 10.41
C ILE A 526 -6.73 -18.94 10.68
N LEU A 527 -5.55 -19.09 11.31
CA LEU A 527 -4.92 -20.40 11.49
C LEU A 527 -5.43 -21.15 12.74
N GLY A 528 -5.87 -20.42 13.77
CA GLY A 528 -6.27 -20.99 15.06
C GLY A 528 -5.19 -21.86 15.72
N ALA A 529 -5.57 -22.60 16.76
CA ALA A 529 -4.67 -23.51 17.50
C ALA A 529 -4.21 -24.76 16.71
N TYR A 530 -4.80 -25.03 15.53
CA TYR A 530 -4.58 -26.27 14.76
C TYR A 530 -3.39 -26.22 13.79
N ALA A 531 -2.82 -25.04 13.53
CA ALA A 531 -1.72 -24.88 12.56
C ALA A 531 -0.36 -25.43 13.04
N TYR A 532 -0.19 -25.68 14.34
CA TYR A 532 1.06 -26.14 14.93
C TYR A 532 1.27 -27.68 14.82
N GLY A 533 0.32 -28.43 14.28
CA GLY A 533 0.51 -29.87 14.01
C GLY A 533 1.55 -30.16 12.93
N ASN A 534 1.76 -29.22 11.98
CA ASN A 534 2.79 -29.31 10.96
C ASN A 534 3.19 -27.90 10.44
N PRO A 535 4.41 -27.41 10.76
CA PRO A 535 4.86 -26.06 10.42
C PRO A 535 4.94 -25.80 8.91
N ALA A 536 5.03 -26.84 8.08
CA ALA A 536 5.07 -26.70 6.62
C ALA A 536 3.86 -25.94 6.05
N TYR A 537 2.73 -25.88 6.77
CA TYR A 537 1.50 -25.24 6.30
C TYR A 537 1.41 -23.73 6.57
N PHE A 538 2.13 -23.20 7.55
CA PHE A 538 2.01 -21.78 7.92
C PHE A 538 3.33 -21.03 7.89
N VAL A 539 4.48 -21.71 8.06
CA VAL A 539 5.80 -21.08 8.04
C VAL A 539 6.05 -20.24 6.78
N PRO A 540 5.75 -20.71 5.55
CA PRO A 540 5.97 -19.89 4.35
C PRO A 540 5.14 -18.61 4.33
N ALA A 541 3.88 -18.68 4.79
CA ALA A 541 2.98 -17.54 4.81
C ALA A 541 3.40 -16.52 5.87
N MET A 542 3.78 -17.00 7.06
CA MET A 542 4.22 -16.13 8.15
C MET A 542 5.57 -15.49 7.86
N SER A 543 6.50 -16.25 7.28
CA SER A 543 7.77 -15.76 6.75
C SER A 543 7.55 -14.63 5.74
N ALA A 544 6.64 -14.82 4.77
CA ALA A 544 6.32 -13.79 3.78
C ALA A 544 5.77 -12.50 4.39
N ALA A 545 4.88 -12.59 5.41
CA ALA A 545 4.39 -11.41 6.11
C ALA A 545 5.50 -10.68 6.86
N MET A 546 6.41 -11.42 7.50
CA MET A 546 7.59 -10.83 8.15
C MET A 546 8.54 -10.19 7.14
N GLU A 547 8.77 -10.81 6.00
CA GLU A 547 9.60 -10.25 4.92
C GLU A 547 9.02 -8.94 4.35
N VAL A 548 7.69 -8.83 4.20
CA VAL A 548 7.00 -7.58 3.82
C VAL A 548 7.24 -6.48 4.85
N TRP A 549 7.17 -6.81 6.14
CA TRP A 549 7.46 -5.87 7.21
C TRP A 549 8.94 -5.44 7.19
N VAL A 550 9.86 -6.40 7.06
CA VAL A 550 11.31 -6.16 6.97
C VAL A 550 11.68 -5.31 5.75
N ALA A 551 11.01 -5.48 4.60
CA ALA A 551 11.20 -4.63 3.43
C ALA A 551 10.94 -3.15 3.73
N GLY A 552 9.95 -2.84 4.56
CA GLY A 552 9.70 -1.48 5.06
C GLY A 552 10.88 -0.94 5.87
N ILE A 553 11.46 -1.76 6.76
CA ILE A 553 12.63 -1.39 7.56
C ILE A 553 13.86 -1.16 6.68
N PHE A 554 14.10 -2.01 5.68
CA PHE A 554 15.19 -1.85 4.71
C PHE A 554 15.06 -0.60 3.86
N ALA A 555 13.84 -0.21 3.50
CA ALA A 555 13.61 1.00 2.75
C ALA A 555 13.88 2.27 3.57
N ALA A 556 13.73 2.22 4.90
CA ALA A 556 13.83 3.40 5.77
C ALA A 556 15.17 4.17 5.64
N PRO A 557 16.35 3.52 5.75
CA PRO A 557 17.64 4.18 5.57
C PRO A 557 17.81 4.81 4.18
N ILE A 558 17.41 4.07 3.14
CA ILE A 558 17.59 4.46 1.74
C ILE A 558 16.72 5.69 1.44
N LEU A 559 15.43 5.61 1.78
CA LEU A 559 14.47 6.69 1.58
C LEU A 559 14.86 7.93 2.39
N TYR A 560 15.32 7.76 3.62
CA TYR A 560 15.75 8.85 4.47
C TYR A 560 16.94 9.62 3.87
N VAL A 561 17.97 8.91 3.40
CA VAL A 561 19.13 9.54 2.74
C VAL A 561 18.71 10.24 1.44
N LEU A 562 17.88 9.59 0.62
CA LEU A 562 17.39 10.17 -0.63
C LEU A 562 16.58 11.45 -0.39
N LEU A 563 15.61 11.40 0.52
CA LEU A 563 14.73 12.53 0.83
C LEU A 563 15.50 13.71 1.45
N ARG A 564 16.38 13.45 2.41
CA ARG A 564 17.20 14.50 3.04
C ARG A 564 18.02 15.28 2.00
N ASN A 565 18.63 14.57 1.05
CA ASN A 565 19.42 15.17 -0.01
C ASN A 565 18.56 15.98 -1.00
N THR A 566 17.29 15.65 -1.16
CA THR A 566 16.36 16.44 -1.99
C THR A 566 15.82 17.68 -1.29
N VAL A 567 15.48 17.58 0.00
CA VAL A 567 14.97 18.71 0.80
C VAL A 567 16.05 19.77 1.00
N SER A 568 17.31 19.36 1.25
CA SER A 568 18.45 20.29 1.42
C SER A 568 18.88 21.02 0.13
N ARG A 569 18.44 20.58 -1.05
CA ARG A 569 18.72 21.25 -2.34
C ARG A 569 17.63 22.24 -2.77
N HIS A 570 16.48 22.25 -2.08
CA HIS A 570 15.31 23.06 -2.45
C HIS A 570 14.81 23.97 -1.32
N GLY A 571 15.41 23.90 -0.13
CA GLY A 571 15.35 24.96 0.89
C GLY A 571 16.58 25.84 0.77
#